data_AF-A0A9X1PCW4-F1
#
_entry.id   AF-A0A9X1PCW4-F1
#
_cell.length_a   1.000
_cell.length_b   1.000
_cell.length_c   1.000
_cell.angle_alpha   90.00
_cell.angle_beta   90.00
_cell.angle_gamma   90.00
#
_symmetry.space_group_name_H-M   'P 1'
#
loop_
_entity.id
_entity.type
_entity.pdbx_description
1 polymer ?
#
loop_
_entity_poly.entity_id
_entity_poly.type
_entity_poly.pdbx_seq_one_letter_code
_entity_poly.pdbx_strand_id
1 'polypeptide(L)'
;MENVKDIVKQVIKIWRLFKTQQSALAVAMRQDVSYEMRNLLSRDYMICLVIKKEMANLYDSLKCCMRDGCITRPDQHYADTTVPSDDVNMAFSKIVNVHQQIITEYRILLDLIKDTSINASILHQHLDQMEKMSEDLSARPPALIL
;
A
#
# COMPACT_ATOMS: atom_id res chain seq x y z
N MET A 1 4.64 -24.73 -10.34
CA MET A 1 3.65 -24.03 -9.50
C MET A 1 2.92 -23.03 -10.38
N GLU A 2 1.72 -23.37 -10.84
CA GLU A 2 0.97 -22.54 -11.80
C GLU A 2 0.59 -21.16 -11.25
N ASN A 3 0.45 -21.00 -9.92
CA ASN A 3 -0.01 -19.74 -9.31
C ASN A 3 1.11 -18.74 -8.94
N VAL A 4 2.39 -19.13 -9.00
CA VAL A 4 3.50 -18.25 -8.51
C VAL A 4 3.62 -16.97 -9.33
N LYS A 5 3.37 -17.02 -10.64
CA LYS A 5 3.44 -15.84 -11.51
C LYS A 5 2.37 -14.81 -11.12
N ASP A 6 1.16 -15.25 -10.81
CA ASP A 6 0.07 -14.35 -10.46
C ASP A 6 0.20 -13.82 -9.03
N ILE A 7 0.71 -14.63 -8.10
CA ILE A 7 1.15 -14.16 -6.78
C ILE A 7 2.21 -13.05 -6.92
N VAL A 8 3.23 -13.25 -7.74
CA VAL A 8 4.30 -12.24 -7.93
C VAL A 8 3.76 -10.95 -8.55
N LYS A 9 2.89 -11.03 -9.56
CA LYS A 9 2.23 -9.84 -10.11
C LYS A 9 1.45 -9.10 -9.03
N GLN A 10 0.77 -9.83 -8.17
CA GLN A 10 -0.05 -9.27 -7.10
C GLN A 10 0.81 -8.58 -6.03
N VAL A 11 1.92 -9.20 -5.62
CA VAL A 11 2.90 -8.59 -4.71
C VAL A 11 3.48 -7.29 -5.30
N ILE A 12 3.84 -7.29 -6.59
CA ILE A 12 4.33 -6.07 -7.26
C ILE A 12 3.27 -4.96 -7.25
N LYS A 13 2.00 -5.31 -7.49
CA LYS A 13 0.89 -4.36 -7.50
C LYS A 13 0.70 -3.72 -6.13
N ILE A 14 0.68 -4.53 -5.06
CA ILE A 14 0.60 -4.04 -3.67
C ILE A 14 1.81 -3.15 -3.34
N TRP A 15 3.03 -3.57 -3.69
CA TRP A 15 4.24 -2.77 -3.45
C TRP A 15 4.18 -1.39 -4.12
N ARG A 16 3.67 -1.31 -5.35
CA ARG A 16 3.47 -0.03 -6.06
C ARG A 16 2.45 0.86 -5.36
N LEU A 17 1.35 0.28 -4.87
CA LEU A 17 0.35 1.03 -4.11
C LEU A 17 0.93 1.60 -2.82
N PHE A 18 1.77 0.85 -2.09
CA PHE A 18 2.49 1.39 -0.92
C PHE A 18 3.42 2.54 -1.27
N LYS A 19 4.07 2.51 -2.44
CA LYS A 19 4.88 3.65 -2.92
C LYS A 19 4.02 4.89 -3.18
N THR A 20 2.85 4.71 -3.79
CA THR A 20 1.87 5.78 -4.00
C THR A 20 1.36 6.33 -2.67
N GLN A 21 1.01 5.44 -1.73
CA GLN A 21 0.53 5.79 -0.40
C GLN A 21 1.55 6.62 0.38
N GLN A 22 2.81 6.15 0.41
CA GLN A 22 3.91 6.86 1.03
C GLN A 22 4.06 8.30 0.49
N SER A 23 3.91 8.46 -0.84
CA SER A 23 4.02 9.77 -1.48
C SER A 23 2.84 10.68 -1.11
N ALA A 24 1.62 10.14 -1.08
CA ALA A 24 0.44 10.89 -0.67
C ALA A 24 0.51 11.33 0.81
N LEU A 25 0.95 10.44 1.70
CA LEU A 25 1.19 10.74 3.11
C LEU A 25 2.26 11.82 3.29
N ALA A 26 3.36 11.75 2.54
CA ALA A 26 4.41 12.77 2.59
C ALA A 26 3.91 14.15 2.15
N VAL A 27 3.02 14.20 1.16
CA VAL A 27 2.36 15.45 0.73
C VAL A 27 1.41 15.95 1.82
N ALA A 28 0.53 15.09 2.35
CA ALA A 28 -0.44 15.46 3.37
C ALA A 28 0.20 15.96 4.67
N MET A 29 1.31 15.37 5.11
CA MET A 29 2.03 15.80 6.31
C MET A 29 2.69 17.18 6.19
N ARG A 30 2.92 17.68 4.97
CA ARG A 30 3.46 19.03 4.72
C ARG A 30 2.39 20.12 4.77
N GLN A 31 1.12 19.71 4.75
CA GLN A 31 0.00 20.64 4.82
C GLN A 31 -0.21 21.14 6.25
N ASP A 32 -0.95 22.23 6.37
CA ASP A 32 -1.36 22.74 7.67
C ASP A 32 -2.54 21.92 8.21
N VAL A 33 -2.19 20.87 8.96
CA VAL A 33 -3.11 19.92 9.58
C VAL A 33 -2.92 19.92 11.08
N SER A 34 -3.98 19.58 11.82
CA SER A 34 -3.91 19.47 13.28
C SER A 34 -2.80 18.51 13.75
N TYR A 35 -2.28 18.74 14.96
CA TYR A 35 -1.25 17.89 15.56
C TYR A 35 -1.68 16.41 15.63
N GLU A 36 -2.94 16.15 15.99
CA GLU A 36 -3.50 14.81 16.03
C GLU A 36 -3.47 14.14 14.66
N MET A 37 -3.84 14.90 13.62
CA MET A 37 -3.84 14.41 12.25
C MET A 37 -2.42 14.14 11.76
N ARG A 38 -1.48 15.03 12.05
CA ARG A 38 -0.06 14.83 11.72
C ARG A 38 0.50 13.57 12.38
N ASN A 39 0.13 13.29 13.62
CA ASN A 39 0.53 12.05 14.31
C ASN A 39 -0.07 10.81 13.65
N LEU A 40 -1.36 10.86 13.26
CA LEU A 40 -2.02 9.77 12.56
C LEU A 40 -1.33 9.45 11.23
N LEU A 41 -1.09 10.48 10.41
CA LEU A 41 -0.41 10.36 9.12
C LEU A 41 1.05 9.89 9.28
N SER A 42 1.75 10.35 10.31
CA SER A 42 3.13 9.91 10.59
C SER A 42 3.20 8.43 10.96
N ARG A 43 2.26 7.96 11.78
CA ARG A 43 2.15 6.55 12.14
C ARG A 43 1.87 5.68 10.91
N ASP A 44 0.92 6.11 10.08
CA ASP A 44 0.57 5.43 8.82
C ASP A 44 1.77 5.37 7.86
N TYR A 45 2.51 6.48 7.74
CA TYR A 45 3.73 6.55 6.94
C TYR A 45 4.79 5.54 7.39
N MET A 46 5.00 5.41 8.70
CA MET A 46 5.95 4.45 9.26
C MET A 46 5.52 3.00 9.01
N ILE A 47 4.24 2.68 9.16
CA ILE A 47 3.69 1.35 8.87
C ILE A 47 3.85 1.03 7.38
N CYS A 48 3.52 1.97 6.49
CA CYS A 48 3.72 1.82 5.05
C CYS A 48 5.19 1.51 4.69
N LEU A 49 6.17 2.13 5.37
CA LEU A 49 7.59 1.85 5.13
C LEU A 49 7.96 0.41 5.50
N VAL A 50 7.49 -0.08 6.64
CA VAL A 50 7.76 -1.45 7.12
C VAL A 50 7.15 -2.47 6.18
N ILE A 51 5.85 -2.34 5.91
CA ILE A 51 5.12 -3.29 5.05
C ILE A 51 5.70 -3.30 3.64
N LYS A 52 6.05 -2.14 3.09
CA LYS A 52 6.69 -2.06 1.76
C LYS A 52 8.01 -2.83 1.71
N LYS A 53 8.81 -2.80 2.78
CA LYS A 53 10.06 -3.57 2.87
C LYS A 53 9.77 -5.07 2.93
N GLU A 54 8.76 -5.48 3.69
CA GLU A 54 8.36 -6.89 3.78
C GLU A 54 7.79 -7.41 2.45
N MET A 55 7.03 -6.60 1.72
CA MET A 55 6.60 -6.92 0.35
C MET A 55 7.79 -7.10 -0.61
N ALA A 56 8.83 -6.27 -0.49
CA ALA A 56 10.04 -6.43 -1.30
C ALA A 56 10.76 -7.74 -0.96
N ASN A 57 10.89 -8.08 0.33
CA ASN A 57 11.47 -9.35 0.76
C ASN A 57 10.66 -10.55 0.26
N LEU A 58 9.33 -10.47 0.31
CA LEU A 58 8.45 -11.50 -0.23
C LEU A 58 8.66 -11.65 -1.74
N TYR A 59 8.69 -10.55 -2.48
CA TYR A 59 9.01 -10.56 -3.91
C TYR A 59 10.34 -11.24 -4.20
N ASP A 60 11.41 -10.88 -3.48
CA ASP A 60 12.74 -11.46 -3.67
C ASP A 60 12.75 -12.97 -3.38
N SER A 61 12.04 -13.40 -2.33
CA SER A 61 11.90 -14.83 -2.00
C SER A 61 11.17 -15.63 -3.09
N LEU A 62 10.15 -15.03 -3.72
CA LEU A 62 9.39 -15.65 -4.80
C LEU A 62 10.17 -15.64 -6.12
N LYS A 63 10.93 -14.56 -6.37
CA LYS A 63 11.76 -14.42 -7.56
C LYS A 63 12.84 -15.49 -7.63
N CYS A 64 13.48 -15.85 -6.51
CA CYS A 64 14.44 -16.95 -6.47
C CYS A 64 13.87 -18.29 -6.95
N CYS A 65 12.54 -18.47 -6.87
CA CYS A 65 11.82 -19.65 -7.33
C CYS A 65 11.37 -19.56 -8.80
N MET A 66 11.57 -18.42 -9.48
CA MET A 66 11.18 -18.19 -10.87
C MET A 66 12.41 -18.14 -11.79
N ARG A 67 12.37 -18.82 -12.94
CA ARG A 67 13.38 -18.62 -14.00
C ARG A 67 13.26 -17.19 -14.56
N ASP A 68 14.40 -16.55 -14.86
CA ASP A 68 14.51 -15.14 -15.26
C ASP A 68 13.57 -14.71 -16.42
N GLY A 69 13.17 -15.63 -17.30
CA GLY A 69 12.26 -15.37 -18.42
C GLY A 69 10.79 -15.11 -18.05
N CYS A 70 10.38 -15.33 -16.80
CA CYS A 70 8.98 -15.19 -16.38
C CYS A 70 8.61 -13.77 -15.90
N ILE A 71 9.60 -12.89 -15.72
CA ILE A 71 9.40 -11.51 -15.25
C ILE A 71 9.18 -10.61 -16.47
N THR A 72 8.00 -10.68 -17.07
CA THR A 72 7.58 -9.71 -18.07
C THR A 72 7.44 -8.34 -17.40
N ARG A 73 8.21 -7.35 -17.88
CA ARG A 73 8.16 -5.96 -17.47
C ARG A 73 6.70 -5.48 -17.56
N PRO A 74 6.04 -5.06 -16.47
CA PRO A 74 4.66 -4.63 -16.55
C PRO A 74 4.55 -3.38 -17.40
N ASP A 75 3.55 -3.33 -18.28
CA ASP A 75 3.25 -2.17 -19.14
C ASP A 75 3.24 -0.88 -18.30
N GLN A 76 4.10 0.06 -18.72
CA GLN A 76 4.25 1.38 -18.11
C GLN A 76 3.07 2.26 -18.51
N HIS A 77 1.92 2.06 -17.88
CA HIS A 77 0.89 3.08 -17.81
C HIS A 77 0.45 3.26 -16.36
N TYR A 78 1.31 3.91 -15.58
CA TYR A 78 0.86 4.60 -14.38
C TYR A 78 1.11 6.08 -14.61
N ALA A 79 0.01 6.81 -14.80
CA ALA A 79 0.03 8.25 -14.83
C ALA A 79 0.63 8.72 -13.49
N ASP A 80 1.81 9.32 -13.57
CA ASP A 80 2.46 10.01 -12.47
C ASP A 80 1.56 11.20 -12.11
N THR A 81 0.54 10.94 -11.30
CA THR A 81 -0.38 11.97 -10.81
C THR A 81 0.32 12.66 -9.66
N THR A 82 1.29 13.50 -10.03
CA THR A 82 1.77 14.60 -9.19
C THR A 82 0.53 15.38 -8.75
N VAL A 83 0.20 15.27 -7.47
CA VAL A 83 -0.92 16.00 -6.87
C VAL A 83 -0.52 17.47 -6.87
N PRO A 84 -1.35 18.38 -7.41
CA PRO A 84 -1.15 19.81 -7.24
C PRO A 84 -1.09 20.14 -5.75
N SER A 85 -0.10 20.95 -5.40
CA SER A 85 0.45 21.19 -4.06
C SER A 85 -0.53 21.60 -2.95
N ASP A 86 -1.76 22.05 -3.25
CA ASP A 86 -2.47 22.95 -2.33
C ASP A 86 -3.84 22.47 -1.82
N ASP A 87 -4.32 21.28 -2.20
CA ASP A 87 -5.60 20.76 -1.69
C ASP A 87 -5.41 19.59 -0.71
N VAL A 88 -5.50 19.93 0.58
CA VAL A 88 -5.47 19.00 1.71
C VAL A 88 -6.51 17.90 1.55
N ASN A 89 -7.76 18.24 1.19
CA ASN A 89 -8.86 17.28 1.06
C ASN A 89 -8.61 16.30 -0.09
N MET A 90 -8.00 16.75 -1.18
CA MET A 90 -7.56 15.87 -2.27
C MET A 90 -6.47 14.89 -1.81
N ALA A 91 -5.48 15.36 -1.03
CA ALA A 91 -4.45 14.49 -0.48
C ALA A 91 -5.05 13.41 0.44
N PHE A 92 -5.97 13.78 1.32
CA PHE A 92 -6.68 12.83 2.19
C PHE A 92 -7.54 11.84 1.42
N SER A 93 -8.32 12.32 0.45
CA SER A 93 -9.14 11.47 -0.40
C SER A 93 -8.29 10.47 -1.19
N LYS A 94 -7.09 10.88 -1.63
CA LYS A 94 -6.12 9.99 -2.27
C LYS A 94 -5.59 8.93 -1.31
N ILE A 95 -5.25 9.28 -0.07
CA ILE A 95 -4.79 8.36 0.98
C ILE A 95 -5.87 7.30 1.27
N VAL A 96 -7.12 7.71 1.48
CA VAL A 96 -8.25 6.79 1.73
C VAL A 96 -8.49 5.86 0.53
N ASN A 97 -8.47 6.40 -0.69
CA ASN A 97 -8.66 5.60 -1.90
C ASN A 97 -7.56 4.55 -2.06
N VAL A 98 -6.30 4.94 -1.86
CA VAL A 98 -5.17 4.02 -1.96
C VAL A 98 -5.20 2.97 -0.85
N HIS A 99 -5.63 3.29 0.38
CA HIS A 99 -5.90 2.30 1.42
C HIS A 99 -6.88 1.22 0.96
N GLN A 100 -8.03 1.62 0.40
CA GLN A 100 -9.01 0.65 -0.09
C GLN A 100 -8.45 -0.21 -1.21
N GLN A 101 -7.71 0.37 -2.15
CA GLN A 101 -7.04 -0.41 -3.20
C GLN A 101 -6.09 -1.44 -2.60
N ILE A 102 -5.24 -1.04 -1.63
CA ILE A 102 -4.31 -1.97 -0.96
C ILE A 102 -5.07 -3.11 -0.29
N ILE A 103 -6.15 -2.83 0.44
CA ILE A 103 -7.00 -3.83 1.11
C ILE A 103 -7.57 -4.82 0.08
N THR A 104 -8.14 -4.33 -1.01
CA THR A 104 -8.67 -5.17 -2.10
C THR A 104 -7.58 -6.07 -2.69
N GLU A 105 -6.41 -5.50 -2.98
CA GLU A 105 -5.30 -6.26 -3.54
C GLU A 105 -4.73 -7.31 -2.57
N TYR A 106 -4.73 -7.05 -1.25
CA TYR A 106 -4.36 -8.03 -0.24
C TYR A 106 -5.34 -9.21 -0.19
N ARG A 107 -6.64 -8.95 -0.26
CA ARG A 107 -7.65 -10.02 -0.28
C ARG A 107 -7.48 -10.93 -1.50
N ILE A 108 -7.19 -10.35 -2.66
CA ILE A 108 -6.84 -11.12 -3.87
C ILE A 108 -5.57 -11.94 -3.66
N LEU A 109 -4.51 -11.35 -3.08
CA LEU A 109 -3.27 -12.08 -2.79
C LEU A 109 -3.51 -13.27 -1.85
N LEU A 110 -4.28 -13.05 -0.77
CA LEU A 110 -4.60 -14.07 0.22
C LEU A 110 -5.37 -15.23 -0.41
N ASP A 111 -6.28 -14.96 -1.34
CA ASP A 111 -6.97 -16.01 -2.10
C ASP A 111 -6.01 -16.81 -2.99
N LEU A 112 -5.04 -16.17 -3.63
CA LEU A 112 -4.05 -16.84 -4.48
C LEU A 112 -3.10 -17.75 -3.70
N ILE A 113 -2.81 -17.43 -2.43
CA ILE A 113 -1.83 -18.19 -1.64
C ILE A 113 -2.45 -19.30 -0.79
N LYS A 114 -3.79 -19.45 -0.74
CA LYS A 114 -4.51 -20.42 0.11
C LYS A 114 -3.95 -21.85 0.04
N ASP A 115 -3.54 -22.28 -1.15
CA ASP A 115 -3.02 -23.63 -1.39
C ASP A 115 -1.48 -23.66 -1.58
N THR A 116 -0.77 -22.65 -1.05
CA THR A 116 0.69 -22.51 -1.20
C THR A 116 1.42 -22.65 0.13
N SER A 117 2.72 -22.91 0.08
CA SER A 117 3.60 -22.95 1.26
C SER A 117 4.00 -21.54 1.76
N ILE A 118 3.46 -20.47 1.17
CA ILE A 118 3.74 -19.10 1.59
C ILE A 118 3.05 -18.86 2.92
N ASN A 119 3.79 -18.32 3.89
CA ASN A 119 3.22 -18.00 5.19
C ASN A 119 2.18 -16.87 5.05
N ALA A 120 0.90 -17.22 5.11
CA ALA A 120 -0.20 -16.27 5.00
C ALA A 120 -0.35 -15.38 6.25
N SER A 121 0.21 -15.77 7.40
CA SER A 121 -0.02 -15.07 8.66
C SER A 121 0.48 -13.62 8.63
N ILE A 122 1.65 -13.39 8.03
CA ILE A 122 2.22 -12.05 7.89
C ILE A 122 1.35 -11.17 6.97
N LEU A 123 0.79 -11.76 5.91
CA LEU A 123 -0.08 -11.04 4.96
C LEU A 123 -1.44 -10.69 5.58
N HIS A 124 -1.98 -11.56 6.44
CA HIS A 124 -3.15 -11.25 7.25
C HIS A 124 -2.86 -10.11 8.23
N GLN A 125 -1.72 -10.14 8.94
CA GLN A 125 -1.34 -9.04 9.85
C GLN A 125 -1.21 -7.70 9.12
N HIS A 126 -0.67 -7.70 7.90
CA HIS A 126 -0.60 -6.48 7.09
C HIS A 126 -2.00 -5.99 6.71
N LEU A 127 -2.90 -6.89 6.29
CA LEU A 127 -4.27 -6.56 5.96
C LEU A 127 -5.00 -5.94 7.16
N ASP A 128 -4.90 -6.55 8.33
CA ASP A 128 -5.52 -6.06 9.57
C ASP A 128 -5.02 -4.64 9.90
N GLN A 129 -3.73 -4.36 9.71
CA GLN A 129 -3.19 -3.02 9.90
C GLN A 129 -3.72 -2.02 8.88
N MET A 130 -3.84 -2.41 7.61
CA MET A 130 -4.40 -1.53 6.58
C MET A 130 -5.87 -1.20 6.85
N GLU A 131 -6.66 -2.18 7.28
CA GLU A 131 -8.06 -1.99 7.66
C GLU A 131 -8.17 -1.03 8.85
N LYS A 132 -7.38 -1.25 9.91
CA LYS A 132 -7.33 -0.36 11.07
C LYS A 132 -6.92 1.07 10.71
N MET A 133 -5.91 1.25 9.87
CA MET A 133 -5.47 2.59 9.44
C MET A 133 -6.54 3.29 8.59
N SER A 134 -7.27 2.54 7.76
CA SER A 134 -8.40 3.07 6.99
C SER A 134 -9.56 3.50 7.90
N GLU A 135 -9.86 2.74 8.94
CA GLU A 135 -10.88 3.08 9.93
C GLU A 135 -10.50 4.32 10.74
N ASP A 136 -9.28 4.35 11.29
CA ASP A 136 -8.78 5.48 12.09
C ASP A 136 -8.80 6.80 11.31
N LEU A 137 -8.49 6.75 10.01
CA LEU A 137 -8.52 7.91 9.12
C LEU A 137 -9.95 8.33 8.76
N SER A 138 -10.85 7.38 8.55
CA SER A 138 -12.26 7.67 8.24
C SER A 138 -13.00 8.27 9.45
N ALA A 139 -12.61 7.89 10.66
CA ALA A 139 -13.17 8.44 11.90
C ALA A 139 -12.73 9.88 12.20
N ARG A 140 -11.70 10.39 11.52
CA ARG A 140 -11.11 11.72 11.76
C ARG A 140 -10.98 12.48 10.44
N PRO A 141 -12.03 13.15 9.95
CA PRO A 141 -11.90 13.98 8.76
C PRO A 141 -10.89 15.14 9.01
N PRO A 142 -10.21 15.63 7.97
CA PRO A 142 -9.28 16.74 8.11
C PRO A 142 -10.02 17.99 8.61
N ALA A 143 -9.72 18.40 9.84
CA ALA A 143 -10.09 19.72 10.34
C ALA A 143 -8.99 20.70 9.96
N LEU A 144 -9.34 21.74 9.19
CA LEU A 144 -8.44 22.86 8.93
C LEU A 144 -8.25 23.64 10.23
N ILE A 145 -7.00 23.98 10.55
CA ILE A 145 -6.71 24.96 11.59
C ILE A 145 -7.17 26.31 11.02
N LEU A 146 -8.24 26.88 11.59
CA LEU A 146 -8.73 28.22 11.27
C LEU A 146 -7.82 29.30 11.86
#